data_AF-A0A7C3TJA6-F1
#
_entry.id   AF-A0A7C3TJA6-F1
#
_cell.length_a   1.000
_cell.length_b   1.000
_cell.length_c   1.000
_cell.angle_alpha   90.00
_cell.angle_beta   90.00
_cell.angle_gamma   90.00
#
_symmetry.space_group_name_H-M   'P 1'
#
loop_
_entity.id
_entity.type
_entity.pdbx_description
1 polymer ?
#
loop_
_entity_poly.entity_id
_entity_poly.type
_entity_poly.pdbx_seq_one_letter_code
_entity_poly.pdbx_strand_id
1 'polypeptide(L)' 'MSYYDPNYWRQVMRQYPYFQAPPPPVMSTDPLEQLGLGRRGTLVLTSCPYCGAFIPADTNFCPRCWCQIRL' A
#
# COMPACT_ATOMS: atom_id res chain seq x y z
N MET A 1 -9.02 26.05 11.51
CA MET A 1 -9.11 25.93 10.03
C MET A 1 -9.46 24.50 9.67
N SER A 2 -10.56 24.26 8.96
CA SER A 2 -10.87 22.94 8.40
C SER A 2 -10.09 22.72 7.10
N TYR A 3 -9.75 21.47 6.81
CA TYR A 3 -9.06 21.09 5.58
C TYR A 3 -9.85 21.45 4.31
N TYR A 4 -11.18 21.52 4.41
CA TYR A 4 -12.08 21.79 3.29
C TYR A 4 -12.32 23.28 3.00
N ASP A 5 -11.65 24.20 3.70
CA ASP A 5 -11.77 25.63 3.41
C ASP A 5 -11.02 25.99 2.11
N PRO A 6 -11.66 26.63 1.11
CA PRO A 6 -11.02 27.03 -0.14
C PRO A 6 -9.79 27.94 0.01
N ASN A 7 -9.66 28.64 1.15
CA ASN A 7 -8.53 29.51 1.47
C ASN A 7 -7.49 28.85 2.36
N TYR A 8 -7.72 27.62 2.83
CA TYR A 8 -6.80 26.88 3.69
C TYR A 8 -5.37 26.90 3.14
N TRP A 9 -5.23 26.59 1.84
CA TRP A 9 -3.92 26.48 1.21
C TRP A 9 -3.19 27.83 1.08
N ARG A 10 -3.92 28.94 0.87
CA ARG A 10 -3.33 30.28 0.85
C ARG A 10 -2.77 30.67 2.22
N GLN A 11 -3.45 30.30 3.30
CA GLN A 11 -3.02 30.62 4.66
C GLN A 11 -1.81 29.77 5.07
N VAL A 12 -1.83 28.47 4.77
CA VAL A 12 -0.71 27.55 5.06
C VAL A 12 0.57 28.00 4.34
N MET A 13 0.47 28.35 3.05
CA MET A 13 1.62 28.83 2.26
C MET A 13 2.19 30.16 2.77
N ARG A 14 1.36 31.06 3.31
CA ARG A 14 1.84 32.28 3.97
C ARG A 14 2.59 31.97 5.28
N GLN A 15 2.11 30.99 6.04
CA GLN A 15 2.68 30.64 7.33
C GLN A 15 3.95 29.79 7.22
N TYR A 16 4.04 28.93 6.20
CA TYR A 16 5.13 27.99 6.00
C TYR A 16 5.58 27.96 4.52
N PRO A 17 6.41 28.90 4.07
CA PRO A 17 6.81 29.04 2.66
C PRO A 17 7.62 27.87 2.11
N TYR A 18 8.10 26.96 2.97
CA TYR A 18 8.83 25.75 2.59
C TYR A 18 7.97 24.48 2.71
N PHE A 19 6.70 24.61 3.07
CA PHE A 19 5.79 23.47 3.21
C PHE A 19 5.39 22.96 1.82
N GLN A 20 5.84 21.75 1.50
CA GLN A 20 5.39 21.06 0.30
C GLN A 20 3.98 20.50 0.56
N ALA A 21 3.07 20.75 -0.37
CA ALA A 21 1.75 20.12 -0.31
C ALA A 21 1.92 18.62 -0.22
N PRO A 22 1.27 17.91 0.73
CA PRO A 22 1.15 16.48 0.58
C PRO A 22 0.53 16.22 -0.79
N PRO A 23 1.03 15.23 -1.56
CA PRO A 23 0.40 14.88 -2.81
C PRO A 23 -1.09 14.59 -2.54
N PRO A 24 -2.00 14.98 -3.45
CA PRO A 24 -3.40 14.62 -3.29
C PRO A 24 -3.49 13.10 -3.08
N PRO A 25 -4.45 12.60 -2.27
CA PRO A 25 -4.67 11.18 -2.18
C PRO A 25 -4.92 10.67 -3.60
N VAL A 26 -4.04 9.80 -4.08
CA VAL A 26 -4.15 9.24 -5.43
C VAL A 26 -5.39 8.37 -5.41
N MET A 27 -6.48 8.84 -6.01
CA MET A 27 -7.65 7.99 -6.21
C MET A 27 -7.24 6.88 -7.17
N SER A 28 -7.44 5.63 -6.78
CA SER A 28 -7.17 4.50 -7.64
C SER A 28 -7.98 4.65 -8.93
N THR A 29 -7.36 4.31 -10.07
CA THR A 29 -8.02 4.35 -11.37
C THR A 29 -8.81 3.07 -11.65
N ASP A 30 -8.68 2.04 -10.81
CA ASP A 30 -9.43 0.79 -10.90
C ASP A 30 -10.86 0.99 -10.37
N PRO A 31 -11.90 0.88 -11.22
CA PRO A 31 -13.30 1.03 -10.80
C PRO A 31 -13.72 0.06 -9.71
N LEU A 32 -13.09 -1.13 -9.62
CA LEU A 32 -13.41 -2.11 -8.59
C LEU A 32 -12.91 -1.63 -7.22
N GLU A 33 -11.71 -1.06 -7.19
CA GLU A 33 -11.11 -0.53 -5.97
C GLU A 33 -11.90 0.69 -5.45
N GLN A 34 -12.40 1.54 -6.35
CA GLN A 34 -13.28 2.65 -6.02
C GLN A 34 -14.61 2.20 -5.39
N LEU A 35 -15.09 1.00 -5.74
CA LEU A 35 -16.28 0.37 -5.16
C LEU A 35 -15.97 -0.42 -3.87
N GLY A 36 -14.73 -0.39 -3.37
CA GLY A 36 -14.30 -1.17 -2.20
C GLY A 36 -14.21 -2.68 -2.49
N LEU A 37 -14.15 -3.07 -3.76
CA LEU A 37 -14.09 -4.46 -4.20
C LEU A 37 -12.65 -4.80 -4.61
N GLY A 38 -11.96 -5.56 -3.77
CA GLY A 38 -10.66 -6.13 -4.12
C GLY A 38 -10.81 -7.43 -4.92
N ARG A 39 -9.91 -7.67 -5.88
CA ARG A 39 -9.79 -9.00 -6.52
C ARG A 39 -9.36 -10.01 -5.45
N ARG A 40 -10.23 -10.97 -5.13
CA ARG A 40 -9.86 -12.14 -4.33
C ARG A 40 -9.22 -13.16 -5.26
N GLY A 41 -7.90 -13.10 -5.40
CA GLY A 41 -7.15 -14.15 -6.08
C GLY A 41 -7.15 -15.45 -5.28
N THR A 42 -7.14 -16.60 -5.96
CA THR A 42 -6.88 -17.88 -5.30
C THR A 42 -5.40 -17.92 -4.95
N LEU A 43 -5.06 -17.89 -3.66
CA LEU A 43 -3.68 -18.00 -3.20
C LEU A 43 -3.25 -19.47 -3.27
N VAL A 44 -2.22 -19.77 -4.05
CA VAL A 44 -1.55 -21.07 -4.01
C VAL A 44 -0.55 -21.04 -2.87
N LEU A 45 -0.74 -21.91 -1.88
CA LEU A 45 0.17 -22.04 -0.74
C LEU A 45 1.16 -23.17 -0.99
N THR A 46 2.42 -22.94 -0.64
CA THR A 46 3.48 -23.94 -0.62
C THR A 46 4.15 -23.99 0.75
N SER A 47 4.78 -25.11 1.09
CA SER A 47 5.55 -25.25 2.32
C SER A 47 6.97 -24.75 2.13
N CYS A 48 7.45 -23.89 3.02
CA CYS A 48 8.86 -23.49 3.05
C CYS A 48 9.75 -24.72 3.34
N PRO A 49 10.76 -25.02 2.50
CA PRO A 49 11.63 -26.19 2.70
C PRO A 49 12.55 -26.07 3.93
N TYR A 50 12.75 -24.85 4.46
CA TYR A 50 13.64 -24.59 5.58
C TYR A 50 12.94 -24.63 6.95
N CYS A 51 11.73 -24.11 7.03
CA CYS A 51 11.00 -23.98 8.32
C CYS A 51 9.63 -24.66 8.34
N GLY A 52 9.17 -25.21 7.22
CA GLY A 52 7.86 -25.88 7.11
C GLY A 52 6.64 -24.95 7.16
N ALA A 53 6.82 -23.62 7.22
CA ALA A 53 5.70 -22.69 7.22
C ALA A 53 4.99 -22.66 5.86
N PHE A 54 3.66 -22.62 5.87
CA PHE A 54 2.87 -22.36 4.66
C PHE A 54 2.99 -20.89 4.25
N ILE A 55 3.36 -20.68 3.00
CA ILE A 55 3.64 -19.37 2.43
C ILE A 55 3.05 -19.27 1.01
N PRO A 56 2.77 -18.06 0.50
CA PRO A 56 2.30 -17.88 -0.87
C PRO A 56 3.38 -18.30 -1.89
N ALA A 57 2.98 -19.02 -2.94
CA ALA A 57 3.90 -19.55 -3.95
C ALA A 57 4.61 -18.46 -4.78
N ASP A 58 4.07 -17.23 -4.79
CA ASP A 58 4.63 -16.05 -5.44
C ASP A 58 5.67 -15.29 -4.58
N THR A 59 6.05 -15.82 -3.41
CA THR A 59 7.04 -15.18 -2.54
C THR A 59 8.47 -15.64 -2.84
N ASN A 60 9.38 -14.66 -2.94
CA ASN A 60 10.82 -14.92 -3.12
C ASN A 60 11.55 -15.26 -1.80
N PHE A 61 10.96 -14.92 -0.65
CA PHE A 61 11.56 -15.08 0.67
C PHE A 61 10.51 -15.49 1.70
N CYS A 62 10.90 -16.36 2.63
CA CYS A 62 10.00 -16.78 3.70
C CYS A 62 9.94 -15.70 4.80
N PRO A 63 8.76 -15.15 5.16
CA PRO A 63 8.66 -14.13 6.22
C PRO A 63 8.97 -14.67 7.62
N ARG A 64 8.99 -16.00 7.80
CA ARG A 64 9.23 -16.64 9.09
C ARG A 64 10.71 -16.89 9.35
N CYS A 65 11.42 -17.44 8.37
CA CYS A 65 12.84 -17.80 8.51
C CYS A 65 13.78 -16.93 7.68
N TRP A 66 13.24 -16.01 6.87
CA TRP A 66 13.98 -15.08 6.01
C TRP A 66 14.92 -15.73 4.99
N CYS A 67 14.79 -17.05 4.79
CA CYS A 67 15.51 -17.77 3.74
C CYS A 67 14.92 -17.43 2.36
N GLN A 68 15.79 -17.38 1.36
CA GLN A 68 15.41 -17.24 -0.04
C GLN A 68 14.78 -18.54 -0.54
N ILE A 69 13.62 -18.42 -1.18
CA ILE A 69 12.89 -19.53 -1.76
C ILE A 69 13.10 -19.43 -3.25
N ARG A 70 13.98 -20.28 -3.76
CA ARG A 70 14.14 -20.47 -5.20
C ARG A 70 13.29 -21.68 -5.56
N LEU A 71 12.12 -21.43 -6.15
CA LEU A 71 11.34 -22.48 -6.81
C LEU A 71 12.05 -22.97 -8.07
#